data_AF-A0AB37TPR9-F1
#
_entry.id   AF-A0AB37TPR9-F1
#
_cell.length_a   1.000
_cell.length_b   1.000
_cell.length_c   1.000
_cell.angle_alpha   90.00
_cell.angle_beta   90.00
_cell.angle_gamma   90.00
#
_symmetry.space_group_name_H-M   'P 1'
#
loop_
_entity.id
_entity.type
_entity.pdbx_description
1 polymer ?
#
loop_
_entity_poly.entity_id
_entity_poly.type
_entity_poly.pdbx_seq_one_letter_code
_entity_poly.pdbx_strand_id
1 'polypeptide(L)'
;MAEDIYRNMIRRQPVSATADHAEERTNPAVRLGFQPGQVVQEIGYDDDVDQELREAIEGAVEGELVDEDYEDVADAVVLWFRDDDGDLTDALVDATTYIEEGGSILLLTPKTGRDGYVEASDISEASTTAGLTASKSVSVGKDWSGSRLATPKAAKSKR
;
A
#
# COMPACT_ATOMS: atom_id res chain seq x y z
N MET A 1 -64.42 -24.25 -10.70
CA MET A 1 -64.07 -24.37 -9.27
C MET A 1 -62.83 -25.26 -9.19
N ALA A 2 -61.58 -24.83 -9.16
CA ALA A 2 -60.95 -23.52 -9.03
C ALA A 2 -59.60 -23.60 -9.77
N GLU A 3 -59.44 -22.87 -10.88
CA GLU A 3 -58.18 -22.67 -11.58
C GLU A 3 -57.86 -21.17 -11.51
N ASP A 4 -57.47 -20.64 -10.34
CA ASP A 4 -57.05 -19.22 -10.24
C ASP A 4 -56.35 -18.88 -8.90
N ILE A 5 -55.52 -19.78 -8.39
CA ILE A 5 -54.66 -19.48 -7.24
C ILE A 5 -53.24 -19.95 -7.57
N TYR A 6 -52.51 -19.17 -8.38
CA TYR A 6 -51.04 -19.01 -8.24
C TYR A 6 -50.50 -17.87 -9.13
N ARG A 7 -51.32 -16.87 -9.48
CA ARG A 7 -50.80 -15.53 -9.77
C ARG A 7 -50.53 -14.86 -8.43
N ASN A 8 -49.26 -14.62 -8.13
CA ASN A 8 -48.71 -13.46 -7.42
C ASN A 8 -47.58 -13.85 -6.46
N MET A 9 -46.35 -13.91 -6.98
CA MET A 9 -45.16 -13.73 -6.15
C MET A 9 -44.11 -12.94 -6.93
N ILE A 10 -44.41 -11.66 -7.12
CA ILE A 10 -43.40 -10.62 -7.22
C ILE A 10 -42.69 -10.57 -5.87
N ARG A 11 -41.44 -11.03 -5.82
CA ARG A 11 -40.43 -10.44 -4.95
C ARG A 11 -39.15 -10.31 -5.76
N ARG A 12 -39.00 -9.15 -6.41
CA ARG A 12 -37.67 -8.60 -6.71
C ARG A 12 -36.91 -8.56 -5.39
N GLN A 13 -35.84 -9.33 -5.28
CA GLN A 13 -34.83 -9.04 -4.28
C GLN A 13 -34.18 -7.71 -4.66
N PRO A 14 -34.08 -6.73 -3.75
CA PRO A 14 -33.10 -5.68 -3.92
C PRO A 14 -31.73 -6.32 -3.65
N VAL A 15 -30.93 -6.50 -4.70
CA VAL A 15 -29.48 -6.64 -4.52
C VAL A 15 -29.01 -5.31 -3.94
N SER A 16 -28.62 -5.35 -2.67
CA SER A 16 -28.18 -4.18 -1.91
C SER A 16 -26.80 -3.76 -2.44
N ALA A 17 -26.77 -2.93 -3.48
CA ALA A 17 -25.57 -2.29 -4.03
C ALA A 17 -25.05 -1.17 -3.08
N THR A 18 -24.97 -1.44 -1.79
CA THR A 18 -24.67 -0.43 -0.77
C THR A 18 -23.76 -0.95 0.34
N ALA A 19 -23.33 -2.21 0.28
CA ALA A 19 -22.31 -2.75 1.18
C ALA A 19 -20.89 -2.44 0.67
N ASP A 20 -20.62 -2.62 -0.63
CA ASP A 20 -19.32 -2.34 -1.26
C ASP A 20 -18.78 -0.91 -1.02
N HIS A 21 -19.62 0.12 -1.19
CA HIS A 21 -19.18 1.51 -1.13
C HIS A 21 -18.94 2.06 0.29
N ALA A 22 -19.22 1.28 1.32
CA ALA A 22 -18.95 1.66 2.71
C ALA A 22 -17.54 1.23 3.14
N GLU A 23 -17.12 0.01 2.79
CA GLU A 23 -15.80 -0.52 3.14
C GLU A 23 -14.67 0.18 2.38
N GLU A 24 -14.90 0.54 1.11
CA GLU A 24 -13.96 1.28 0.25
C GLU A 24 -13.53 2.65 0.83
N ARG A 25 -14.41 3.31 1.61
CA ARG A 25 -14.10 4.61 2.25
C ARG A 25 -13.38 4.49 3.59
N THR A 26 -13.27 3.28 4.12
CA THR A 26 -12.53 2.98 5.36
C THR A 26 -11.26 2.18 5.17
N ASN A 27 -11.00 1.66 3.98
CA ASN A 27 -9.80 0.87 3.70
C ASN A 27 -8.53 1.73 3.91
N PRO A 28 -7.66 1.38 4.88
CA PRO A 28 -6.42 2.10 5.13
C PRO A 28 -5.50 2.15 3.90
N ALA A 29 -5.47 1.12 3.05
CA ALA A 29 -4.64 1.09 1.85
C ALA A 29 -5.04 2.15 0.81
N VAL A 30 -6.35 2.38 0.61
CA VAL A 30 -6.84 3.46 -0.27
C VAL A 30 -6.40 4.83 0.24
N ARG A 31 -6.35 5.02 1.57
CA ARG A 31 -5.83 6.26 2.18
C ARG A 31 -4.33 6.42 2.02
N LEU A 32 -3.59 5.31 1.91
CA LEU A 32 -2.16 5.28 1.62
C LEU A 32 -1.88 5.54 0.13
N GLY A 33 -2.92 5.59 -0.71
CA GLY A 33 -2.84 6.03 -2.09
C GLY A 33 -2.64 4.92 -3.12
N PHE A 34 -2.86 3.66 -2.72
CA PHE A 34 -2.96 2.54 -3.66
C PHE A 34 -4.23 2.63 -4.49
N GLN A 35 -4.12 2.22 -5.74
CA GLN A 35 -5.20 2.24 -6.71
C GLN A 35 -5.40 0.84 -7.31
N PRO A 36 -6.64 0.51 -7.71
CA PRO A 36 -6.91 -0.72 -8.43
C PRO A 36 -6.05 -0.90 -9.68
N GLY A 37 -5.57 -2.13 -9.91
CA GLY A 37 -4.78 -2.53 -11.07
C GLY A 37 -3.28 -2.21 -10.99
N GLN A 38 -2.79 -1.67 -9.88
CA GLN A 38 -1.36 -1.43 -9.68
C GLN A 38 -0.62 -2.74 -9.38
N VAL A 39 0.55 -2.92 -9.97
CA VAL A 39 1.54 -3.89 -9.52
C VAL A 39 2.28 -3.30 -8.33
N VAL A 40 2.25 -4.00 -7.19
CA VAL A 40 2.92 -3.56 -5.96
C VAL A 40 3.91 -4.62 -5.53
N GLN A 41 5.18 -4.23 -5.46
CA GLN A 41 6.25 -5.11 -5.03
C GLN A 41 6.50 -4.99 -3.52
N GLU A 42 6.60 -6.12 -2.84
CA GLU A 42 6.84 -6.25 -1.40
C GLU A 42 8.31 -6.59 -1.15
N ILE A 43 8.97 -5.78 -0.32
CA ILE A 43 10.37 -5.91 0.07
C ILE A 43 10.47 -5.93 1.60
N GLY A 44 11.35 -6.78 2.15
CA GLY A 44 11.61 -6.85 3.59
C GLY A 44 10.54 -7.59 4.41
N TYR A 45 9.76 -8.46 3.75
CA TYR A 45 8.79 -9.31 4.42
C TYR A 45 9.47 -10.25 5.42
N ASP A 46 8.92 -10.34 6.63
CA ASP A 46 9.36 -11.26 7.69
C ASP A 46 8.15 -11.62 8.60
N ASP A 47 8.36 -12.44 9.62
CA ASP A 47 7.31 -12.98 10.51
C ASP A 47 6.53 -11.90 11.32
N ASP A 48 7.04 -10.66 11.38
CA ASP A 48 6.50 -9.54 12.15
C ASP A 48 5.64 -8.55 11.32
N VAL A 49 5.49 -8.80 10.02
CA VAL A 49 4.64 -7.97 9.15
C VAL A 49 3.17 -8.00 9.57
N ASP A 50 2.46 -6.91 9.29
CA ASP A 50 1.02 -6.82 9.58
C ASP A 50 0.23 -7.41 8.41
N GLN A 51 -0.25 -8.65 8.59
CA GLN A 51 -0.99 -9.38 7.56
C GLN A 51 -2.32 -8.70 7.20
N GLU A 52 -3.00 -8.09 8.18
CA GLU A 52 -4.25 -7.35 7.90
C GLU A 52 -3.98 -6.13 7.01
N LEU A 53 -2.84 -5.45 7.20
CA LEU A 53 -2.41 -4.37 6.32
C LEU A 53 -2.09 -4.89 4.92
N ARG A 54 -1.39 -6.02 4.80
CA ARG A 54 -1.08 -6.64 3.51
C ARG A 54 -2.35 -6.99 2.74
N GLU A 55 -3.27 -7.73 3.35
CA GLU A 55 -4.56 -8.10 2.76
C GLU A 55 -5.36 -6.86 2.33
N ALA A 56 -5.30 -5.78 3.13
CA ALA A 56 -5.97 -4.52 2.79
C ALA A 56 -5.36 -3.83 1.56
N ILE A 57 -4.04 -3.93 1.36
CA ILE A 57 -3.33 -3.42 0.17
C ILE A 57 -3.70 -4.27 -1.04
N GLU A 58 -3.63 -5.60 -0.93
CA GLU A 58 -4.00 -6.54 -2.00
C GLU A 58 -5.44 -6.30 -2.47
N GLY A 59 -6.37 -6.13 -1.53
CA GLY A 59 -7.75 -5.77 -1.83
C GLY A 59 -7.92 -4.39 -2.48
N ALA A 60 -7.06 -3.42 -2.15
CA ALA A 60 -7.11 -2.08 -2.76
C ALA A 60 -6.53 -2.03 -4.18
N VAL A 61 -5.55 -2.87 -4.48
CA VAL A 61 -4.95 -2.98 -5.82
C VAL A 61 -5.64 -4.03 -6.70
N GLU A 62 -6.59 -4.79 -6.15
CA GLU A 62 -7.27 -5.89 -6.82
C GLU A 62 -6.30 -6.97 -7.33
N GLY A 63 -5.23 -7.23 -6.57
CA GLY A 63 -4.15 -8.15 -6.94
C GLY A 63 -3.26 -8.53 -5.75
N GLU A 64 -2.46 -9.58 -5.93
CA GLU A 64 -1.48 -10.01 -4.93
C GLU A 64 -0.21 -9.13 -4.97
N LEU A 65 0.45 -8.94 -3.83
CA LEU A 65 1.77 -8.32 -3.81
C LEU A 65 2.80 -9.26 -4.47
N VAL A 66 3.62 -8.71 -5.35
CA VAL A 66 4.74 -9.45 -5.96
C VAL A 66 5.96 -9.37 -5.05
N ASP A 67 6.75 -10.44 -4.97
CA ASP A 67 7.91 -10.51 -4.08
C ASP A 67 9.18 -9.89 -4.69
N GLU A 68 10.30 -10.01 -3.98
CA GLU A 68 11.61 -9.47 -4.35
C GLU A 68 12.17 -10.07 -5.65
N ASP A 69 11.68 -11.23 -6.10
CA ASP A 69 12.11 -11.90 -7.33
C ASP A 69 11.36 -11.40 -8.58
N TYR A 70 10.46 -10.41 -8.45
CA TYR A 70 9.77 -9.81 -9.59
C TYR A 70 10.74 -9.11 -10.55
N GLU A 71 10.75 -9.56 -11.80
CA GLU A 71 11.77 -9.19 -12.81
C GLU A 71 11.42 -7.93 -13.64
N ASP A 72 10.29 -7.28 -13.38
CA ASP A 72 9.84 -6.06 -14.08
C ASP A 72 9.67 -4.90 -13.09
N VAL A 73 9.34 -3.71 -13.58
CA VAL A 73 9.07 -2.54 -12.72
C VAL A 73 7.63 -2.56 -12.20
N ALA A 74 7.46 -2.17 -10.94
CA ALA A 74 6.18 -2.05 -10.26
C ALA A 74 5.67 -0.59 -10.26
N ASP A 75 4.36 -0.40 -10.11
CA ASP A 75 3.76 0.92 -9.91
C ASP A 75 4.13 1.52 -8.53
N ALA A 76 4.31 0.65 -7.54
CA ALA A 76 4.68 1.00 -6.19
C ALA A 76 5.47 -0.11 -5.49
N VAL A 77 6.22 0.27 -4.45
CA VAL A 77 6.88 -0.68 -3.55
C VAL A 77 6.31 -0.51 -2.15
N VAL A 78 6.03 -1.61 -1.48
CA VAL A 78 5.85 -1.69 -0.02
C VAL A 78 7.18 -2.15 0.55
N LEU A 79 7.81 -1.29 1.35
CA LEU A 79 9.09 -1.57 1.99
C LEU A 79 8.88 -1.69 3.48
N TRP A 80 8.99 -2.91 4.01
CA TRP A 80 9.06 -3.17 5.45
C TRP A 80 10.51 -3.03 5.89
N PHE A 81 10.79 -2.09 6.81
CA PHE A 81 12.17 -1.80 7.22
C PHE A 81 12.27 -1.64 8.74
N ARG A 82 13.25 -2.31 9.32
CA ARG A 82 13.65 -2.25 10.73
C ARG A 82 15.04 -1.63 10.86
N ASP A 83 15.31 -1.00 12.00
CA ASP A 83 16.62 -0.37 12.27
C ASP A 83 17.82 -1.34 12.12
N ASP A 84 17.61 -2.63 12.35
CA ASP A 84 18.62 -3.68 12.20
C ASP A 84 18.73 -4.29 10.79
N ASP A 85 17.84 -3.92 9.85
CA ASP A 85 17.87 -4.41 8.46
C ASP A 85 19.04 -3.83 7.65
N GLY A 86 19.68 -2.76 8.14
CA GLY A 86 20.86 -2.15 7.51
C GLY A 86 20.74 -0.64 7.34
N ASP A 87 21.25 -0.11 6.22
CA ASP A 87 21.17 1.32 5.91
C ASP A 87 19.88 1.63 5.13
N LEU A 88 19.01 2.46 5.72
CA LEU A 88 17.74 2.86 5.11
C LEU A 88 17.95 3.63 3.79
N THR A 89 19.03 4.41 3.68
CA THR A 89 19.32 5.17 2.46
C THR A 89 19.59 4.22 1.30
N ASP A 90 20.42 3.20 1.52
CA ASP A 90 20.73 2.20 0.49
C ASP A 90 19.47 1.43 0.12
N ALA A 91 18.67 0.99 1.10
CA ALA A 91 17.40 0.31 0.86
C ALA A 91 16.41 1.17 0.04
N LEU A 92 16.33 2.48 0.32
CA LEU A 92 15.48 3.39 -0.45
C LEU A 92 16.00 3.64 -1.87
N VAL A 93 17.32 3.74 -2.05
CA VAL A 93 17.95 3.86 -3.38
C VAL A 93 17.67 2.60 -4.19
N ASP A 94 17.86 1.42 -3.61
CA ASP A 94 17.59 0.14 -4.26
C ASP A 94 16.09 0.01 -4.60
N ALA A 95 15.20 0.39 -3.69
CA ALA A 95 13.75 0.40 -3.93
C ALA A 95 13.33 1.31 -5.09
N THR A 96 14.08 2.38 -5.38
CA THR A 96 13.80 3.21 -6.56
C THR A 96 14.05 2.49 -7.89
N THR A 97 14.84 1.42 -7.89
CA THR A 97 15.14 0.65 -9.10
C THR A 97 14.01 -0.31 -9.49
N TYR A 98 13.16 -0.67 -8.53
CA TYR A 98 12.02 -1.57 -8.71
C TYR A 98 10.73 -0.86 -9.14
N ILE A 99 10.70 0.48 -9.11
CA ILE A 99 9.48 1.24 -9.42
C ILE A 99 9.59 1.99 -10.75
N GLU A 100 8.46 2.11 -11.44
CA GLU A 100 8.37 2.93 -12.65
C GLU A 100 8.46 4.44 -12.35
N GLU A 101 8.64 5.23 -13.42
CA GLU A 101 8.70 6.69 -13.31
C GLU A 101 7.38 7.26 -12.76
N GLY A 102 7.45 7.95 -11.63
CA GLY A 102 6.26 8.51 -10.98
C GLY A 102 5.57 7.55 -10.01
N GLY A 103 6.15 6.36 -9.81
CA GLY A 103 5.78 5.43 -8.75
C GLY A 103 6.10 5.97 -7.35
N SER A 104 5.69 5.21 -6.33
CA SER A 104 5.90 5.59 -4.93
C SER A 104 6.29 4.40 -4.07
N ILE A 105 7.09 4.68 -3.04
CA ILE A 105 7.43 3.70 -2.00
C ILE A 105 6.55 3.97 -0.78
N LEU A 106 5.88 2.96 -0.26
CA LEU A 106 5.30 2.99 1.08
C LEU A 106 6.33 2.38 2.03
N LEU A 107 7.05 3.25 2.74
CA LEU A 107 7.96 2.83 3.80
C LEU A 107 7.16 2.53 5.06
N LEU A 108 7.28 1.30 5.56
CA LEU A 108 6.71 0.81 6.79
C LEU A 108 7.85 0.61 7.78
N THR A 109 7.76 1.26 8.94
CA THR A 109 8.70 1.05 10.06
C THR A 109 7.95 0.71 11.33
N PRO A 110 8.53 -0.06 12.28
CA PRO A 110 7.92 -0.29 13.59
C PRO A 110 7.57 1.03 14.28
N LYS A 111 6.54 1.04 15.14
CA LYS A 111 6.17 2.24 15.93
C LYS A 111 7.19 2.53 17.03
N THR A 112 7.27 3.79 17.46
CA THR A 112 8.13 4.21 18.59
C THR A 112 7.95 3.32 19.81
N GLY A 113 9.05 2.85 20.38
CA GLY A 113 9.07 1.95 21.52
C GLY A 113 8.89 0.47 21.17
N ARG A 114 8.87 0.12 19.89
CA ARG A 114 9.03 -1.26 19.39
C ARG A 114 10.46 -1.51 18.95
N ASP A 115 10.83 -2.79 18.95
CA ASP A 115 12.09 -3.26 18.38
C ASP A 115 12.12 -2.94 16.88
N GLY A 116 13.31 -2.63 16.35
CA GLY A 116 13.47 -2.20 14.96
C GLY A 116 12.91 -0.80 14.64
N TYR A 117 12.52 0.01 15.63
CA TYR A 117 12.03 1.37 15.39
C TYR A 117 13.10 2.26 14.74
N VAL A 118 12.74 2.91 13.64
CA VAL A 118 13.57 3.87 12.93
C VAL A 118 13.17 5.31 13.29
N GLU A 119 14.14 6.16 13.61
CA GLU A 119 13.89 7.55 13.95
C GLU A 119 13.37 8.36 12.74
N ALA A 120 12.48 9.31 13.02
CA ALA A 120 11.92 10.17 11.97
C ALA A 120 12.97 11.05 11.26
N SER A 121 14.07 11.40 11.95
CA SER A 121 15.21 12.09 11.33
C SER A 121 15.87 11.22 10.28
N ASP A 122 16.12 9.95 10.59
CA ASP A 122 16.81 9.01 9.70
C ASP A 122 15.97 8.77 8.45
N ILE A 123 14.65 8.60 8.61
CA ILE A 123 13.70 8.52 7.49
C ILE A 123 13.78 9.77 6.61
N SER A 124 13.81 10.97 7.21
CA SER A 124 13.87 12.23 6.46
C SER A 124 15.20 12.41 5.73
N GLU A 125 16.32 12.05 6.35
CA GLU A 125 17.66 12.14 5.78
C GLU A 125 17.85 11.12 4.64
N ALA A 126 17.45 9.87 4.86
CA ALA A 126 17.47 8.81 3.87
C ALA A 126 16.59 9.16 2.67
N SER A 127 15.35 9.61 2.91
CA SER A 127 14.43 10.03 1.84
C SER A 127 15.04 11.16 0.99
N THR A 128 15.63 12.17 1.64
CA THR A 128 16.27 13.28 0.93
C THR A 128 17.45 12.81 0.09
N THR A 129 18.27 11.92 0.63
CA THR A 129 19.46 11.39 -0.03
C THR A 129 19.11 10.50 -1.22
N ALA A 130 18.05 9.69 -1.09
CA ALA A 130 17.46 8.91 -2.18
C ALA A 130 16.70 9.77 -3.22
N GLY A 131 16.61 11.10 -3.02
CA GLY A 131 15.90 12.00 -3.92
C GLY A 131 14.37 11.89 -3.85
N LEU A 132 13.85 11.30 -2.78
CA LEU A 132 12.42 11.07 -2.56
C LEU A 132 11.80 12.21 -1.74
N THR A 133 10.49 12.40 -1.91
CA THR A 133 9.71 13.31 -1.05
C THR A 133 8.83 12.51 -0.09
N ALA A 134 9.14 12.57 1.20
CA ALA A 134 8.38 11.89 2.24
C ALA A 134 7.09 12.64 2.61
N SER A 135 5.98 11.91 2.70
CA SER A 135 4.76 12.39 3.34
C SER A 135 4.88 12.29 4.87
N LYS A 136 3.95 12.93 5.57
CA LYS A 136 3.80 12.71 7.01
C LYS A 136 3.48 11.23 7.27
N SER A 137 4.16 10.63 8.24
CA SER A 137 3.91 9.27 8.69
C SER A 137 2.54 9.15 9.36
N VAL A 138 1.86 8.04 9.14
CA VAL A 138 0.58 7.70 9.76
C VAL A 138 0.66 6.32 10.39
N SER A 139 -0.04 6.12 11.51
CA SER A 139 -0.17 4.78 12.10
C SER A 139 -0.91 3.87 11.13
N VAL A 140 -0.31 2.72 10.82
CA VAL A 140 -0.89 1.69 9.95
C VAL A 140 -0.84 0.36 10.70
N GLY A 141 -1.98 -0.31 10.80
CA GLY A 141 -2.08 -1.52 11.61
C GLY A 141 -1.71 -1.29 13.09
N LYS A 142 -1.41 -2.39 13.77
CA LYS A 142 -1.18 -2.38 15.22
C LYS A 142 0.22 -1.87 15.58
N ASP A 143 1.22 -2.33 14.85
CA ASP A 143 2.62 -2.21 15.26
C ASP A 143 3.48 -1.37 14.31
N TRP A 144 2.91 -0.91 13.19
CA TRP A 144 3.63 -0.24 12.10
C TRP A 144 3.24 1.23 11.87
N SER A 145 4.16 2.01 11.32
CA SER A 145 3.98 3.39 10.88
C SER A 145 4.32 3.48 9.40
N GLY A 146 3.43 4.07 8.60
CA GLY A 146 3.59 4.19 7.15
C GLY A 146 3.89 5.61 6.70
N SER A 147 4.92 5.76 5.87
CA SER A 147 5.33 7.00 5.23
C SER A 147 5.38 6.80 3.72
N ARG A 148 4.63 7.60 2.96
CA ARG A 148 4.68 7.51 1.51
C ARG A 148 5.79 8.39 0.97
N LEU A 149 6.67 7.80 0.16
CA LEU A 149 7.80 8.46 -0.45
C LEU A 149 7.54 8.55 -1.96
N ALA A 150 7.37 9.76 -2.46
CA ALA A 150 7.12 9.99 -3.88
C ALA A 150 8.43 10.18 -4.64
N THR A 151 8.57 9.50 -5.78
CA THR A 151 9.62 9.81 -6.74
C THR A 151 9.38 11.19 -7.36
N PRO A 152 10.44 11.96 -7.66
CA PRO A 152 10.28 13.17 -8.45
C PRO A 152 9.65 12.80 -9.80
N LYS A 153 8.50 13.39 -10.12
CA LYS A 153 7.98 13.31 -11.50
C LYS A 153 9.06 13.84 -12.42
N ALA A 154 9.39 13.10 -13.49
CA ALA A 154 10.26 13.65 -14.53
C ALA A 154 9.71 15.01 -14.92
N ALA A 155 10.56 16.04 -14.83
CA ALA A 155 10.21 17.36 -15.30
C ALA A 155 9.81 17.19 -16.76
N LYS A 156 8.53 17.38 -17.09
CA LYS A 156 8.08 17.39 -18.48
C LYS A 156 8.99 18.35 -19.22
N SER A 157 9.93 17.82 -19.99
CA SER A 157 10.80 18.61 -20.83
C SER A 157 9.88 19.24 -21.86
N LYS A 158 9.47 20.48 -21.59
CA LYS A 158 8.64 21.27 -22.47
C LYS A 158 9.51 21.63 -23.67
N ARG A 159 9.58 20.71 -24.63
CA ARG A 159 10.03 20.99 -26.00
C ARG A 159 8.95 21.75 -26.75
#